data_AF-A0A4U9W0Z6-F1
#
_entry.id   AF-A0A4U9W0Z6-F1
#
_cell.length_a   1.000
_cell.length_b   1.000
_cell.length_c   1.000
_cell.angle_alpha   90.00
_cell.angle_beta   90.00
_cell.angle_gamma   90.00
#
_symmetry.space_group_name_H-M   'P 1'
#
loop_
_entity.id
_entity.type
_entity.pdbx_description
1 polymer ?
#
loop_
_entity_poly.entity_id
_entity_poly.type
_entity_poly.pdbx_seq_one_letter_code
_entity_poly.pdbx_strand_id
1 'polypeptide(L)'
;MWDLHKECMINTTLAILRQTKSKRAMFSTKNMKNIIPEQKEGKKLDCFETVDFESTAAASHAFDTVCAHLARVNQWYELAEIPATTFQLTDRSGQPIDRPIQLHDYIRLDIPGPGLPSSDGYDWVTVVNIVDEGTEELKLYALTLKPCPDPRHPDNRDTAHFFEGVSSSTFLIEQRRNSILIQYAGRNEIVNVENSHLTDNIRNFIIGLGAKVGASYPQWKSLVKGLANSVSQR
;
A
#
# COMPACT_ATOMS: atom_id res chain seq x y z
N MET A 1 -21.67 -33.16 -44.38
CA MET A 1 -20.65 -32.09 -44.27
C MET A 1 -21.14 -30.85 -43.50
N TRP A 2 -22.44 -30.72 -43.17
CA TRP A 2 -22.98 -29.60 -42.39
C TRP A 2 -23.01 -29.80 -40.87
N ASP A 3 -22.95 -31.04 -40.37
CA ASP A 3 -23.08 -31.34 -38.92
C ASP A 3 -21.77 -31.20 -38.12
N LEU A 4 -20.64 -31.57 -38.72
CA LEU A 4 -19.32 -31.47 -38.06
C LEU A 4 -18.92 -30.02 -37.73
N HIS A 5 -19.36 -29.06 -38.54
CA HIS A 5 -19.05 -27.64 -38.33
C HIS A 5 -19.88 -27.05 -37.16
N LYS A 6 -21.11 -27.53 -36.95
CA LYS A 6 -21.96 -27.07 -35.85
C LYS A 6 -21.49 -27.65 -34.51
N GLU A 7 -21.11 -28.92 -34.47
CA GLU A 7 -20.52 -29.54 -33.27
C GLU A 7 -19.21 -28.88 -32.85
N CYS A 8 -18.34 -28.53 -33.81
CA CYS A 8 -17.10 -27.81 -33.52
C CYS A 8 -17.37 -26.43 -32.88
N MET A 9 -18.31 -25.66 -33.43
CA MET A 9 -18.66 -24.33 -32.90
C MET A 9 -19.32 -24.40 -31.52
N ILE A 10 -20.17 -25.40 -31.27
CA ILE A 10 -20.81 -25.62 -29.96
C ILE A 10 -19.76 -26.02 -28.92
N ASN A 11 -18.85 -26.93 -29.27
CA ASN A 11 -17.79 -27.38 -28.36
C ASN A 11 -16.80 -26.26 -28.03
N THR A 12 -16.45 -25.40 -28.99
CA THR A 12 -15.62 -24.21 -28.75
C THR A 12 -16.34 -23.19 -27.86
N THR A 13 -17.63 -22.93 -28.10
CA THR A 13 -18.43 -22.00 -27.28
C THR A 13 -18.59 -22.51 -25.85
N LEU A 14 -18.83 -23.83 -25.68
CA LEU A 14 -18.91 -24.47 -24.36
C LEU A 14 -17.55 -24.51 -23.65
N ALA A 15 -16.44 -24.67 -24.36
CA ALA A 15 -15.09 -24.59 -23.81
C ALA A 15 -14.77 -23.18 -23.31
N ILE A 16 -15.11 -22.15 -24.09
CA ILE A 16 -14.96 -20.74 -23.69
C ILE A 16 -15.86 -20.41 -22.50
N LEU A 17 -17.12 -20.86 -22.49
CA LEU A 17 -18.05 -20.70 -21.35
C LEU A 17 -17.57 -21.44 -20.10
N ARG A 18 -16.93 -22.60 -20.24
CA ARG A 18 -16.34 -23.35 -19.12
C ARG A 18 -15.07 -22.68 -18.62
N GLN A 19 -14.23 -22.14 -19.50
CA GLN A 19 -13.00 -21.44 -19.12
C GLN A 19 -13.30 -20.09 -18.46
N THR A 20 -14.31 -19.36 -18.96
CA THR A 20 -14.81 -18.11 -18.34
C THR A 20 -15.51 -18.38 -17.01
N LYS A 21 -16.35 -19.42 -16.89
CA LYS A 21 -16.92 -19.84 -15.59
C LYS A 21 -15.86 -20.34 -14.62
N SER A 22 -14.83 -21.04 -15.10
CA SER A 22 -13.70 -21.51 -14.26
C SER A 22 -12.85 -20.35 -13.77
N LYS A 23 -12.55 -19.35 -14.61
CA LYS A 23 -11.95 -18.08 -14.16
C LYS A 23 -12.87 -17.38 -13.16
N ARG A 24 -14.17 -17.22 -13.45
CA ARG A 24 -15.16 -16.60 -12.57
C ARG A 24 -15.37 -17.32 -11.22
N ALA A 25 -15.21 -18.64 -11.19
CA ALA A 25 -15.27 -19.46 -9.98
C ALA A 25 -13.91 -19.55 -9.25
N MET A 26 -12.78 -19.29 -9.94
CA MET A 26 -11.48 -19.09 -9.32
C MET A 26 -11.36 -17.68 -8.70
N PHE A 27 -12.11 -16.70 -9.24
CA PHE A 27 -12.54 -15.46 -8.56
C PHE A 27 -13.53 -15.71 -7.41
N SER A 28 -13.62 -16.95 -6.91
CA SER A 28 -14.26 -17.22 -5.62
C SER A 28 -13.66 -16.29 -4.58
N THR A 29 -14.53 -15.62 -3.85
CA THR A 29 -14.34 -14.78 -2.65
C THR A 29 -13.43 -15.37 -1.56
N LYS A 30 -12.85 -16.55 -1.80
CA LYS A 30 -11.91 -17.27 -0.94
C LYS A 30 -10.51 -16.66 -0.91
N ASN A 31 -10.05 -15.96 -1.96
CA ASN A 31 -8.71 -15.32 -1.99
C ASN A 31 -8.69 -13.81 -1.67
N MET A 32 -9.83 -13.12 -1.73
CA MET A 32 -9.92 -11.70 -1.30
C MET A 32 -10.10 -11.52 0.21
N LYS A 33 -10.38 -12.62 0.94
CA LYS A 33 -10.40 -12.60 2.40
C LYS A 33 -8.96 -12.47 2.88
N ASN A 34 -8.58 -11.23 3.19
CA ASN A 34 -7.41 -10.80 3.97
C ASN A 34 -6.27 -10.12 3.17
N ILE A 35 -6.58 -9.33 2.14
CA ILE A 35 -5.61 -8.38 1.55
C ILE A 35 -5.13 -7.38 2.59
N ILE A 36 -6.07 -6.85 3.38
CA ILE A 36 -5.78 -6.03 4.55
C ILE A 36 -5.68 -6.98 5.76
N PRO A 37 -4.56 -6.97 6.50
CA PRO A 37 -4.42 -7.76 7.72
C PRO A 37 -5.53 -7.50 8.74
N GLU A 38 -5.83 -8.49 9.58
CA GLU A 38 -6.81 -8.34 10.66
C GLU A 38 -6.30 -7.37 11.74
N GLN A 39 -7.22 -6.57 12.29
CA GLN A 39 -6.98 -5.79 13.49
C GLN A 39 -7.12 -6.70 14.71
N LYS A 40 -6.07 -6.78 15.53
CA LYS A 40 -6.00 -7.60 16.73
C LYS A 40 -5.65 -6.77 17.97
N GLU A 41 -4.75 -5.80 17.83
CA GLU A 41 -4.24 -4.97 18.93
C GLU A 41 -3.85 -3.58 18.43
N GLY A 42 -3.38 -2.69 19.31
CA GLY A 42 -2.99 -1.33 18.91
C GLY A 42 -4.10 -0.52 18.23
N LYS A 43 -3.71 0.48 17.45
CA LYS A 43 -4.65 1.34 16.72
C LYS A 43 -4.97 0.81 15.33
N LYS A 44 -6.20 1.09 14.90
CA LYS A 44 -6.67 0.94 13.52
C LYS A 44 -6.74 2.32 12.90
N LEU A 45 -6.20 2.46 11.70
CA LEU A 45 -6.21 3.72 10.94
C LEU A 45 -6.71 3.42 9.52
N ASP A 46 -7.76 4.10 9.10
CA ASP A 46 -8.21 4.06 7.71
C ASP A 46 -8.33 5.49 7.17
N CYS A 47 -7.84 5.71 5.96
CA CYS A 47 -8.18 6.89 5.17
C CYS A 47 -8.35 6.49 3.71
N PHE A 48 -9.23 7.18 3.00
CA PHE A 48 -9.51 6.89 1.61
C PHE A 48 -9.90 8.15 0.85
N GLU A 49 -9.85 8.03 -0.47
CA GLU A 49 -10.39 8.96 -1.46
C GLU A 49 -11.09 8.15 -2.56
N THR A 50 -12.08 8.75 -3.20
CA THR A 50 -12.77 8.18 -4.36
C THR A 50 -12.72 9.17 -5.51
N VAL A 51 -12.44 8.67 -6.71
CA VAL A 51 -12.44 9.47 -7.94
C VAL A 51 -13.36 8.81 -8.96
N ASP A 52 -14.35 9.58 -9.43
CA ASP A 52 -15.29 9.15 -10.46
C ASP A 52 -14.85 9.67 -11.83
N PHE A 53 -15.06 8.86 -12.85
CA PHE A 53 -14.70 9.14 -14.24
C PHE A 53 -15.93 9.03 -15.15
N GLU A 54 -15.85 9.65 -16.32
CA GLU A 54 -16.93 9.63 -17.32
C GLU A 54 -17.20 8.23 -17.90
N SER A 55 -16.23 7.33 -17.83
CA SER A 55 -16.34 5.96 -18.35
C SER A 55 -15.45 4.97 -17.61
N THR A 56 -15.79 3.68 -17.70
CA THR A 56 -14.94 2.57 -17.21
C THR A 56 -13.58 2.55 -17.89
N ALA A 57 -13.49 2.94 -19.16
CA ALA A 57 -12.22 3.01 -19.88
C ALA A 57 -11.31 4.14 -19.32
N ALA A 58 -11.88 5.32 -19.05
CA ALA A 58 -11.17 6.41 -18.39
C ALA A 58 -10.69 6.02 -16.99
N ALA A 59 -11.56 5.39 -16.19
CA ALA A 59 -11.18 4.85 -14.88
C ALA A 59 -10.11 3.76 -14.99
N SER A 60 -10.14 2.93 -16.03
CA SER A 60 -9.11 1.90 -16.25
C SER A 60 -7.74 2.51 -16.53
N HIS A 61 -7.69 3.56 -17.34
CA HIS A 61 -6.43 4.28 -17.61
C HIS A 61 -5.92 4.99 -16.35
N ALA A 62 -6.82 5.65 -15.63
CA ALA A 62 -6.49 6.29 -14.35
C ALA A 62 -6.01 5.29 -13.30
N PHE A 63 -6.61 4.09 -13.23
CA PHE A 63 -6.18 3.00 -12.35
C PHE A 63 -4.72 2.64 -12.61
N ASP A 64 -4.36 2.39 -13.88
CA ASP A 64 -3.00 2.02 -14.24
C ASP A 64 -2.00 3.15 -13.86
N THR A 65 -2.39 4.41 -14.06
CA THR A 65 -1.59 5.60 -13.68
C THR A 65 -1.40 5.71 -12.17
N VAL A 66 -2.45 5.60 -11.37
CA VAL A 66 -2.33 5.73 -9.90
C VAL A 66 -1.56 4.56 -9.28
N CYS A 67 -1.69 3.34 -9.84
CA CYS A 67 -0.87 2.20 -9.45
C CYS A 67 0.61 2.45 -9.76
N ALA A 68 0.92 3.02 -10.93
CA ALA A 68 2.29 3.38 -11.29
C ALA A 68 2.89 4.45 -10.35
N HIS A 69 2.10 5.47 -9.97
CA HIS A 69 2.50 6.47 -8.97
C HIS A 69 2.71 5.87 -7.59
N LEU A 70 1.79 5.03 -7.11
CA LEU A 70 1.95 4.33 -5.84
C LEU A 70 3.21 3.47 -5.83
N ALA A 71 3.55 2.83 -6.95
CA ALA A 71 4.77 2.03 -7.07
C ALA A 71 6.06 2.86 -7.10
N ARG A 72 6.00 4.19 -7.31
CA ARG A 72 7.16 5.11 -7.27
C ARG A 72 7.34 5.70 -5.88
N VAL A 73 7.83 4.88 -4.95
CA VAL A 73 8.03 5.29 -3.54
C VAL A 73 8.87 6.55 -3.38
N ASN A 74 9.92 6.73 -4.19
CA ASN A 74 10.79 7.91 -4.12
C ASN A 74 10.03 9.22 -4.40
N GLN A 75 8.85 9.18 -5.01
CA GLN A 75 8.01 10.34 -5.34
C GLN A 75 6.89 10.58 -4.32
N TRP A 76 6.75 9.73 -3.30
CA TRP A 76 5.67 9.85 -2.31
C TRP A 76 5.70 11.16 -1.53
N TYR A 77 6.89 11.71 -1.28
CA TYR A 77 7.04 13.01 -0.63
C TYR A 77 6.41 14.14 -1.46
N GLU A 78 6.69 14.17 -2.76
CA GLU A 78 6.16 15.18 -3.68
C GLU A 78 4.65 15.06 -3.83
N LEU A 79 4.13 13.82 -3.95
CA LEU A 79 2.69 13.55 -4.03
C LEU A 79 1.95 13.95 -2.76
N ALA A 80 2.55 13.79 -1.58
CA ALA A 80 1.88 14.10 -0.32
C ALA A 80 1.67 15.62 -0.12
N GLU A 81 2.37 16.50 -0.83
CA GLU A 81 2.20 17.97 -0.79
C GLU A 81 2.23 18.59 0.64
N ILE A 82 2.80 17.90 1.63
CA ILE A 82 3.02 18.40 2.98
C ILE A 82 4.50 18.24 3.36
N PRO A 83 5.11 19.20 4.07
CA PRO A 83 6.50 19.08 4.53
C PRO A 83 6.55 18.05 5.65
N ALA A 84 6.75 16.79 5.26
CA ALA A 84 6.67 15.65 6.17
C ALA A 84 7.70 14.58 5.81
N THR A 85 7.38 13.29 6.00
CA THR A 85 8.32 12.17 5.88
C THR A 85 8.85 12.03 4.45
N THR A 86 10.17 11.89 4.29
CA THR A 86 10.75 11.50 2.99
C THR A 86 10.92 9.99 2.90
N PHE A 87 10.82 9.46 1.69
CA PHE A 87 10.83 8.02 1.43
C PHE A 87 11.91 7.67 0.41
N GLN A 88 12.69 6.63 0.68
CA GLN A 88 13.69 6.11 -0.24
C GLN A 88 13.49 4.59 -0.39
N LEU A 89 13.21 4.15 -1.61
CA LEU A 89 13.25 2.74 -1.97
C LEU A 89 14.70 2.25 -1.96
N THR A 90 14.91 1.05 -1.44
CA THR A 90 16.24 0.44 -1.31
C THR A 90 16.18 -1.06 -1.54
N ASP A 91 17.34 -1.65 -1.87
CA ASP A 91 17.50 -3.11 -1.84
C ASP A 91 17.70 -3.66 -0.43
N ARG A 92 17.94 -4.97 -0.35
CA ARG A 92 18.21 -5.70 0.89
C ARG A 92 19.51 -5.33 1.59
N SER A 93 20.37 -4.53 0.95
CA SER A 93 21.59 -3.99 1.54
C SER A 93 21.45 -2.51 1.92
N GLY A 94 20.24 -1.95 1.82
CA GLY A 94 19.95 -0.55 2.11
C GLY A 94 20.47 0.42 1.05
N GLN A 95 20.88 -0.06 -0.14
CA GLN A 95 21.32 0.81 -1.23
C GLN A 95 20.12 1.42 -1.96
N PRO A 96 20.14 2.73 -2.27
CA PRO A 96 19.06 3.39 -3.00
C PRO A 96 18.76 2.75 -4.35
N ILE A 97 17.48 2.61 -4.65
CA ILE A 97 16.96 2.09 -5.91
C ILE A 97 15.99 3.08 -6.53
N ASP A 98 16.03 3.20 -7.86
CA ASP A 98 15.06 3.98 -8.64
C ASP A 98 14.37 3.11 -9.72
N ARG A 99 13.31 2.39 -9.31
CA ARG A 99 12.44 1.57 -10.18
C ARG A 99 11.07 1.31 -9.51
N PRO A 100 10.12 0.65 -10.21
CA PRO A 100 9.36 -0.48 -9.68
C PRO A 100 9.43 -0.81 -8.20
N ILE A 101 8.53 -0.51 -7.26
CA ILE A 101 8.58 -1.25 -5.98
C ILE A 101 8.24 -2.73 -6.24
N GLN A 102 8.98 -3.63 -5.59
CA GLN A 102 8.84 -5.08 -5.74
C GLN A 102 8.74 -5.76 -4.37
N LEU A 103 8.26 -7.00 -4.37
CA LEU A 103 8.18 -7.82 -3.17
C LEU A 103 9.59 -7.97 -2.55
N HIS A 104 9.67 -7.84 -1.22
CA HIS A 104 10.91 -7.88 -0.44
C HIS A 104 11.89 -6.71 -0.64
N ASP A 105 11.47 -5.63 -1.30
CA ASP A 105 12.20 -4.36 -1.19
C ASP A 105 12.04 -3.75 0.20
N TYR A 106 12.88 -2.75 0.47
CA TYR A 106 12.90 -1.99 1.72
C TYR A 106 12.64 -0.51 1.41
N ILE A 107 11.91 0.16 2.30
CA ILE A 107 11.69 1.60 2.24
C ILE A 107 12.28 2.19 3.51
N ARG A 108 13.17 3.16 3.32
CA ARG A 108 13.71 4.00 4.38
C ARG A 108 12.85 5.24 4.54
N LEU A 109 12.44 5.55 5.76
CA LEU A 109 11.61 6.69 6.12
C LEU A 109 12.43 7.67 6.97
N ASP A 110 12.51 8.91 6.52
CA ASP A 110 13.06 10.02 7.30
C ASP A 110 11.89 10.82 7.89
N ILE A 111 11.58 10.59 9.17
CA ILE A 111 10.43 11.18 9.85
C ILE A 111 10.90 12.41 10.64
N PRO A 112 10.43 13.62 10.33
CA PRO A 112 10.81 14.81 11.08
C PRO A 112 10.18 14.83 12.49
N GLY A 113 10.96 15.14 13.52
CA GLY A 113 10.45 15.30 14.90
C GLY A 113 11.51 15.72 15.93
N PRO A 114 11.12 16.38 17.04
CA PRO A 114 12.05 16.84 18.06
C PRO A 114 12.63 15.65 18.84
N GLY A 115 13.95 15.47 18.76
CA GLY A 115 14.68 14.45 19.52
C GLY A 115 14.62 13.03 18.94
N LEU A 116 14.16 12.83 17.71
CA LEU A 116 14.64 11.67 16.94
C LEU A 116 16.13 11.88 16.71
N PRO A 117 17.02 10.90 16.98
CA PRO A 117 18.44 11.10 16.73
C PRO A 117 18.68 11.29 15.23
N SER A 118 18.77 12.55 14.80
CA SER A 118 19.55 12.95 13.64
C SER A 118 21.04 12.78 13.97
N SER A 119 21.45 11.53 14.14
CA SER A 119 22.85 11.18 13.98
C SER A 119 23.09 9.93 13.14
N ASP A 120 22.06 9.08 12.85
CA ASP A 120 21.95 8.20 11.64
C ASP A 120 20.72 7.23 11.60
N GLY A 121 19.64 7.46 12.38
CA GLY A 121 18.55 6.48 12.57
C GLY A 121 17.27 6.78 11.78
N TYR A 122 17.00 5.97 10.75
CA TYR A 122 15.77 5.99 9.95
C TYR A 122 14.79 4.90 10.39
N ASP A 123 13.50 5.13 10.13
CA ASP A 123 12.50 4.08 10.19
C ASP A 123 12.58 3.23 8.92
N TRP A 124 12.34 1.92 9.06
CA TRP A 124 12.40 1.00 7.92
C TRP A 124 11.16 0.13 7.86
N VAL A 125 10.65 -0.04 6.64
CA VAL A 125 9.59 -1.01 6.34
C VAL A 125 9.98 -1.87 5.15
N THR A 126 9.46 -3.10 5.10
CA THR A 126 9.66 -4.02 3.98
C THR A 126 8.34 -4.38 3.33
N VAL A 127 8.41 -4.66 2.04
CA VAL A 127 7.27 -5.13 1.24
C VAL A 127 7.02 -6.60 1.51
N VAL A 128 5.89 -6.89 2.15
CA VAL A 128 5.51 -8.26 2.52
C VAL A 128 4.46 -8.86 1.59
N ASN A 129 3.73 -8.03 0.85
CA ASN A 129 2.74 -8.48 -0.11
C ASN A 129 2.52 -7.43 -1.22
N ILE A 130 2.38 -7.90 -2.46
CA ILE A 130 1.86 -7.12 -3.58
C ILE A 130 0.76 -7.97 -4.24
N VAL A 131 -0.42 -7.40 -4.38
CA VAL A 131 -1.52 -7.98 -5.17
C VAL A 131 -1.73 -7.08 -6.37
N ASP A 132 -1.75 -7.66 -7.56
CA ASP A 132 -2.11 -6.98 -8.79
C ASP A 132 -3.00 -7.94 -9.58
N GLU A 133 -4.30 -7.79 -9.38
CA GLU A 133 -5.32 -8.69 -9.91
C GLU A 133 -6.44 -7.87 -10.54
N GLY A 134 -7.04 -8.40 -11.61
CA GLY A 134 -8.16 -7.70 -12.20
C GLY A 134 -8.87 -8.47 -13.30
N THR A 135 -10.07 -7.97 -13.57
CA THR A 135 -10.93 -8.28 -14.71
C THR A 135 -11.34 -6.96 -15.36
N GLU A 136 -12.09 -7.01 -16.45
CA GLU A 136 -12.69 -5.81 -17.05
C GLU A 136 -13.67 -5.09 -16.10
N GLU A 137 -14.27 -5.78 -15.13
CA GLU A 137 -15.30 -5.22 -14.23
C GLU A 137 -14.75 -4.71 -12.89
N LEU A 138 -13.62 -5.29 -12.44
CA LEU A 138 -12.99 -5.01 -11.15
C LEU A 138 -11.47 -5.13 -11.32
N LYS A 139 -10.72 -4.08 -10.98
CA LYS A 139 -9.25 -4.14 -10.84
C LYS A 139 -8.84 -3.83 -9.41
N LEU A 140 -7.73 -4.42 -8.98
CA LEU A 140 -7.26 -4.36 -7.62
C LEU A 140 -5.74 -4.36 -7.59
N TYR A 141 -5.16 -3.33 -6.98
CA TYR A 141 -3.75 -3.28 -6.66
C TYR A 141 -3.59 -3.05 -5.16
N ALA A 142 -2.81 -3.88 -4.48
CA ALA A 142 -2.53 -3.72 -3.07
C ALA A 142 -1.04 -3.84 -2.78
N LEU A 143 -0.54 -2.95 -1.92
CA LEU A 143 0.83 -2.94 -1.42
C LEU A 143 0.79 -3.00 0.10
N THR A 144 1.30 -4.07 0.70
CA THR A 144 1.38 -4.23 2.15
C THR A 144 2.82 -4.14 2.62
N LEU A 145 3.03 -3.26 3.61
CA LEU A 145 4.30 -2.99 4.25
C LEU A 145 4.24 -3.41 5.72
N LYS A 146 5.40 -3.79 6.27
CA LYS A 146 5.59 -4.00 7.71
C LYS A 146 6.87 -3.33 8.21
N PRO A 147 6.90 -2.82 9.44
CA PRO A 147 8.14 -2.41 10.09
C PRO A 147 9.16 -3.55 10.07
N CYS A 148 10.42 -3.24 9.77
CA CYS A 148 11.50 -4.22 9.71
C CYS A 148 12.83 -3.58 10.13
N PRO A 149 13.77 -4.31 10.76
CA PRO A 149 15.09 -3.78 11.10
C PRO A 149 15.81 -3.12 9.92
N ASP A 150 16.79 -2.26 10.22
CA ASP A 150 17.66 -1.67 9.21
C ASP A 150 18.39 -2.78 8.43
N PRO A 151 18.17 -2.89 7.10
CA PRO A 151 18.77 -3.94 6.29
C PRO A 151 20.30 -3.88 6.23
N ARG A 152 20.91 -2.74 6.57
CA ARG A 152 22.37 -2.54 6.59
C ARG A 152 23.04 -3.21 7.80
N HIS A 153 22.26 -3.54 8.82
CA HIS A 153 22.75 -4.11 10.09
C HIS A 153 21.95 -5.38 10.45
N PRO A 154 22.05 -6.47 9.67
CA PRO A 154 21.20 -7.65 9.82
C PRO A 154 21.36 -8.36 11.17
N ASP A 155 22.52 -8.21 11.82
CA ASP A 155 22.80 -8.77 13.14
C ASP A 155 22.21 -7.92 14.29
N ASN A 156 21.86 -6.66 14.01
CA ASN A 156 21.21 -5.79 14.97
C ASN A 156 19.70 -6.03 14.95
N ARG A 157 19.20 -6.66 16.01
CA ARG A 157 17.77 -6.89 16.21
C ARG A 157 17.09 -5.76 16.97
N ASP A 158 17.86 -4.77 17.46
CA ASP A 158 17.29 -3.59 18.12
C ASP A 158 16.62 -2.70 17.09
N THR A 159 15.31 -2.62 17.21
CA THR A 159 14.40 -1.97 16.28
C THR A 159 14.08 -0.56 16.76
N ALA A 160 14.88 0.43 16.34
CA ALA A 160 14.49 1.84 16.41
C ALA A 160 13.38 2.14 15.38
N HIS A 161 12.20 1.52 15.56
CA HIS A 161 11.02 1.74 14.74
C HIS A 161 9.98 2.54 15.49
N PHE A 162 9.31 3.45 14.80
CA PHE A 162 8.15 4.15 15.35
C PHE A 162 7.02 3.19 15.73
N PHE A 163 6.85 2.09 14.98
CA PHE A 163 5.83 1.06 15.21
C PHE A 163 6.43 -0.33 15.47
N GLU A 164 5.76 -1.13 16.30
CA GLU A 164 6.13 -2.54 16.53
C GLU A 164 5.88 -3.42 15.30
N GLY A 165 6.64 -4.53 15.18
CA GLY A 165 6.62 -5.42 14.00
C GLY A 165 5.29 -6.15 13.72
N VAL A 166 4.34 -6.09 14.64
CA VAL A 166 2.96 -6.56 14.42
C VAL A 166 2.14 -5.60 13.54
N SER A 167 2.56 -4.33 13.47
CA SER A 167 1.91 -3.29 12.68
C SER A 167 2.00 -3.58 11.18
N SER A 168 1.00 -3.16 10.44
CA SER A 168 1.03 -3.24 8.97
C SER A 168 0.34 -2.04 8.34
N SER A 169 0.86 -1.65 7.18
CA SER A 169 0.36 -0.56 6.36
C SER A 169 -0.02 -1.13 5.00
N THR A 170 -1.29 -1.08 4.63
CA THR A 170 -1.77 -1.55 3.32
C THR A 170 -2.31 -0.39 2.52
N PHE A 171 -1.72 -0.13 1.36
CA PHE A 171 -2.31 0.72 0.32
C PHE A 171 -3.12 -0.17 -0.62
N LEU A 172 -4.34 0.27 -0.93
CA LEU A 172 -5.28 -0.43 -1.77
C LEU A 172 -5.84 0.52 -2.82
N ILE A 173 -5.73 0.15 -4.08
CA ILE A 173 -6.40 0.82 -5.20
C ILE A 173 -7.37 -0.19 -5.78
N GLU A 174 -8.64 0.19 -5.84
CA GLU A 174 -9.70 -0.65 -6.36
C GLU A 174 -10.50 0.13 -7.38
N GLN A 175 -10.60 -0.39 -8.61
CA GLN A 175 -11.50 0.15 -9.62
C GLN A 175 -12.79 -0.68 -9.64
N ARG A 176 -13.94 -0.01 -9.48
CA ARG A 176 -15.26 -0.57 -9.77
C ARG A 176 -15.94 0.25 -10.84
N ARG A 177 -16.15 -0.34 -12.02
CA ARG A 177 -16.74 0.36 -13.17
C ARG A 177 -15.94 1.65 -13.49
N ASN A 178 -16.59 2.81 -13.39
CA ASN A 178 -16.03 4.13 -13.68
C ASN A 178 -15.53 4.87 -12.42
N SER A 179 -15.36 4.18 -11.29
CA SER A 179 -14.92 4.77 -10.03
C SER A 179 -13.68 4.06 -9.50
N ILE A 180 -12.74 4.81 -8.93
CA ILE A 180 -11.55 4.30 -8.25
C ILE A 180 -11.61 4.68 -6.78
N LEU A 181 -11.43 3.69 -5.91
CA LEU A 181 -11.15 3.86 -4.48
C LEU A 181 -9.64 3.77 -4.27
N ILE A 182 -9.08 4.75 -3.56
CA ILE A 182 -7.69 4.74 -3.10
C ILE A 182 -7.75 4.76 -1.58
N GLN A 183 -7.21 3.74 -0.93
CA GLN A 183 -7.31 3.55 0.52
C GLN A 183 -5.95 3.25 1.13
N TYR A 184 -5.70 3.82 2.31
CA TYR A 184 -4.71 3.35 3.25
C TYR A 184 -5.41 2.68 4.43
N ALA A 185 -4.87 1.54 4.85
CA ALA A 185 -5.31 0.76 6.00
C ALA A 185 -4.11 0.40 6.89
N GLY A 186 -3.98 1.12 8.00
CA GLY A 186 -3.09 0.81 9.12
C GLY A 186 -3.76 -0.16 10.09
N ARG A 187 -3.06 -1.25 10.43
CA ARG A 187 -3.54 -2.28 11.35
C ARG A 187 -2.48 -2.58 12.38
N ASN A 188 -2.91 -2.83 13.60
CA ASN A 188 -2.05 -3.16 14.74
C ASN A 188 -0.98 -2.10 15.03
N GLU A 189 -1.27 -0.82 14.78
CA GLU A 189 -0.32 0.28 14.98
C GLU A 189 -0.08 0.50 16.48
N ILE A 190 0.99 -0.11 17.00
CA ILE A 190 1.48 0.07 18.37
C ILE A 190 2.77 0.88 18.29
N VAL A 191 2.79 2.03 18.96
CA VAL A 191 3.99 2.89 19.00
C VAL A 191 5.01 2.25 19.95
N ASN A 192 6.24 2.08 19.49
CA ASN A 192 7.30 1.42 20.26
C ASN A 192 7.87 2.36 21.35
N VAL A 193 7.13 2.57 22.44
CA VAL A 193 7.51 3.49 23.53
C VAL A 193 8.58 2.94 24.49
N GLU A 194 8.90 1.64 24.37
CA GLU A 194 9.90 0.94 25.20
C GLU A 194 11.31 0.99 24.62
N ASN A 195 11.49 1.49 23.40
CA ASN A 195 12.82 1.66 22.83
C ASN A 195 13.58 2.77 23.58
N SER A 196 14.69 2.39 24.22
CA SER A 196 15.58 3.30 24.97
C SER A 196 16.17 4.46 24.16
N HIS A 197 16.06 4.42 22.84
CA HIS A 197 16.49 5.49 21.92
C HIS A 197 15.41 6.55 21.64
N LEU A 198 14.14 6.32 22.00
CA LEU A 198 13.14 7.38 21.91
C LEU A 198 13.38 8.41 23.00
N THR A 199 13.72 9.63 22.61
CA THR A 199 13.87 10.72 23.55
C THR A 199 12.53 11.15 24.13
N ASP A 200 12.56 11.71 25.35
CA ASP A 200 11.39 12.25 26.03
C ASP A 200 10.59 13.25 25.18
N ASN A 201 11.23 13.93 24.24
CA ASN A 201 10.60 14.87 23.33
C ASN A 201 9.65 14.21 22.33
N ILE A 202 9.98 13.01 21.83
CA ILE A 202 9.10 12.23 20.93
C ILE A 202 7.90 11.72 21.70
N ARG A 203 8.14 11.19 22.91
CA ARG A 203 7.07 10.78 23.83
C ARG A 203 6.12 11.95 24.08
N ASN A 204 6.66 13.14 24.37
CA ASN A 204 5.88 14.36 24.56
C ASN A 204 5.17 14.84 23.28
N PHE A 205 5.77 14.65 22.11
CA PHE A 205 5.14 14.94 20.81
C PHE A 205 3.96 14.00 20.50
N ILE A 206 4.10 12.70 20.76
CA ILE A 206 3.03 11.70 20.59
C ILE A 206 1.91 11.95 21.60
N ILE A 207 2.25 12.23 22.86
CA ILE A 207 1.29 12.60 23.90
C ILE A 207 0.60 13.93 23.55
N GLY A 208 1.34 14.90 23.01
CA GLY A 208 0.88 16.24 22.64
C GLY A 208 0.04 16.32 21.36
N LEU A 209 0.34 15.48 20.35
CA LEU A 209 -0.51 15.27 19.16
C LEU A 209 -1.78 14.47 19.47
N GLY A 210 -1.88 13.91 20.67
CA GLY A 210 -3.15 13.55 21.27
C GLY A 210 -3.51 12.08 21.11
N ALA A 211 -3.98 11.53 22.22
CA ALA A 211 -4.53 10.19 22.39
C ALA A 211 -5.69 9.78 21.44
N LYS A 212 -6.03 10.56 20.39
CA LYS A 212 -7.22 10.37 19.55
C LYS A 212 -6.95 10.22 18.05
N VAL A 213 -5.90 10.82 17.50
CA VAL A 213 -5.57 10.73 16.06
C VAL A 213 -4.18 10.12 15.95
N GLY A 214 -4.02 9.00 15.24
CA GLY A 214 -2.70 8.36 15.08
C GLY A 214 -1.72 9.36 14.47
N ALA A 215 -0.49 9.47 15.00
CA ALA A 215 0.49 10.47 14.58
C ALA A 215 0.85 10.37 13.07
N SER A 216 0.68 9.18 12.49
CA SER A 216 0.89 8.90 11.06
C SER A 216 -0.27 9.31 10.15
N TYR A 217 -1.46 9.63 10.70
CA TYR A 217 -2.66 9.90 9.91
C TYR A 217 -2.51 11.05 8.91
N PRO A 218 -1.97 12.23 9.28
CA PRO A 218 -1.82 13.33 8.33
C PRO A 218 -0.96 12.95 7.13
N GLN A 219 0.16 12.24 7.36
CA GLN A 219 1.05 11.75 6.31
C GLN A 219 0.30 10.86 5.31
N TRP A 220 -0.37 9.83 5.79
CA TRP A 220 -1.04 8.86 4.93
C TRP A 220 -2.27 9.44 4.24
N LYS A 221 -3.04 10.29 4.93
CA LYS A 221 -4.16 11.01 4.31
C LYS A 221 -3.68 11.91 3.18
N SER A 222 -2.54 12.59 3.36
CA SER A 222 -1.99 13.46 2.33
C SER A 222 -1.50 12.68 1.11
N LEU A 223 -0.81 11.55 1.31
CA LEU A 223 -0.38 10.70 0.20
C LEU A 223 -1.58 10.12 -0.59
N VAL A 224 -2.61 9.62 0.11
CA VAL A 224 -3.84 9.12 -0.54
C VAL A 224 -4.52 10.23 -1.36
N LYS A 225 -4.56 11.45 -0.83
CA LYS A 225 -5.09 12.62 -1.54
C LYS A 225 -4.24 13.01 -2.75
N GLY A 226 -2.91 13.00 -2.63
CA GLY A 226 -1.98 13.23 -3.74
C GLY A 226 -2.18 12.25 -4.89
N LEU A 227 -2.30 10.96 -4.55
CA LEU A 227 -2.61 9.91 -5.52
C LEU A 227 -3.94 10.16 -6.23
N ALA A 228 -4.99 10.51 -5.49
CA ALA A 228 -6.29 10.85 -6.07
C ALA A 228 -6.21 12.06 -7.01
N ASN A 229 -5.55 13.13 -6.57
CA ASN A 229 -5.35 14.35 -7.35
C ASN A 229 -4.54 14.10 -8.64
N SER A 230 -3.61 13.15 -8.63
CA SER A 230 -2.78 12.83 -9.81
C SER A 230 -3.57 12.24 -10.99
N VAL A 231 -4.79 11.75 -10.75
CA VAL A 231 -5.65 11.15 -11.76
C VAL A 231 -7.01 11.84 -11.89
N SER A 232 -7.33 12.75 -10.96
CA SER A 232 -8.51 13.60 -11.06
C SER A 232 -8.26 14.64 -12.15
N GLN A 233 -9.10 14.67 -13.18
CA GLN A 233 -9.03 15.72 -14.20
C GLN A 233 -9.29 17.07 -13.52
N ARG A 234 -8.39 18.03 -13.71
CA ARG A 234 -8.66 19.45 -13.43
C ARG A 234 -9.34 20.08 -14.63
#